data_AF-A0A2N9MMF0-F1
#
_entry.id   AF-A0A2N9MMF0-F1
#
_cell.length_a   1.000
_cell.length_b   1.000
_cell.length_c   1.000
_cell.angle_alpha   90.00
_cell.angle_beta   90.00
_cell.angle_gamma   90.00
#
_symmetry.space_group_name_H-M   'P 1'
#
loop_
_entity.id
_entity.type
_entity.pdbx_description
1 polymer ?
#
loop_
_entity_poly.entity_id
_entity_poly.type
_entity_poly.pdbx_seq_one_letter_code
_entity_poly.pdbx_strand_id
1 'polypeptide(L)'
;MIPRLFSTGALLLPATIWGQALTTSQDAYYVPGNSSNFGAAPSVTVGSPASVGLIQFDLSGLPPGTTGAQVQKATLTVFANKVNVPGIISINLALGAWQEPVVSGTTGFPSQGGPVASPSISTANTYVTVDATSAVQGWINSPSLNNGFMLTSSGGSVLFDSKENTNTSHPAVLTVILGQTGAVGPTGAVGPLGPTGPTGVGTTGPTGPTGPTGPTGIGTAGPTGPTGPTGVGTAGPTGPTGVGLAGATGPTGATGPAGTAALFGTNNFTFSGTGGTGVQCTIGQIILSVPTVYTSNWLPADGRTVLISADSALFSLIGTHYGGDGTTNFNLPDLRAAAPNDMVYYICAFGVFP
;
A
#
# COMPACT_ATOMS: atom_id res chain seq x y z
N MET A 1 36.96 25.55 22.17
CA MET A 1 35.49 25.43 22.33
C MET A 1 34.89 25.50 20.94
N ILE A 2 34.41 24.36 20.41
CA ILE A 2 33.85 24.23 19.06
C ILE A 2 32.32 24.28 19.20
N PRO A 3 31.59 25.18 18.55
CA PRO A 3 30.14 25.17 18.59
C PRO A 3 29.61 24.06 17.68
N ARG A 4 28.80 23.18 18.27
CA ARG A 4 28.02 22.15 17.59
C ARG A 4 26.90 22.81 16.79
N LEU A 5 26.93 22.73 15.46
CA LEU A 5 25.76 22.96 14.63
C LEU A 5 24.91 21.69 14.60
N PHE A 6 23.74 21.76 15.24
CA PHE A 6 22.68 20.78 15.07
C PHE A 6 22.00 21.04 13.72
N SER A 7 22.17 20.15 12.76
CA SER A 7 21.31 20.06 11.58
C SER A 7 20.23 19.03 11.87
N THR A 8 19.02 19.49 12.12
CA THR A 8 17.81 18.67 12.19
C THR A 8 17.47 18.19 10.78
N GLY A 9 18.05 17.06 10.39
CA GLY A 9 17.68 16.35 9.17
C GLY A 9 16.25 15.83 9.30
N ALA A 10 15.35 16.36 8.47
CA ALA A 10 14.01 15.85 8.32
C ALA A 10 14.08 14.39 7.85
N LEU A 11 13.71 13.48 8.76
CA LEU A 11 13.56 12.06 8.51
C LEU A 11 12.40 11.86 7.53
N LEU A 12 12.69 11.73 6.24
CA LEU A 12 11.73 11.24 5.26
C LEU A 12 11.51 9.76 5.53
N LEU A 13 10.39 9.45 6.19
CA LEU A 13 9.96 8.08 6.46
C LEU A 13 9.65 7.34 5.15
N PRO A 14 9.98 6.05 5.01
CA PRO A 14 9.62 5.25 3.85
C PRO A 14 8.09 5.08 3.77
N ALA A 15 7.58 5.03 2.54
CA ALA A 15 6.16 4.88 2.26
C ALA A 15 5.64 3.57 2.85
N THR A 16 4.89 3.66 3.95
CA THR A 16 4.24 2.52 4.58
C THR A 16 3.08 2.06 3.69
N ILE A 17 3.08 0.80 3.25
CA ILE A 17 1.95 0.19 2.55
C ILE A 17 0.98 -0.32 3.62
N TRP A 18 -0.28 0.13 3.56
CA TRP A 18 -1.29 -0.25 4.53
C TRP A 18 -2.40 -1.04 3.83
N GLY A 19 -2.66 -2.26 4.28
CA GLY A 19 -3.71 -3.13 3.75
C GLY A 19 -4.87 -3.27 4.73
N GLN A 20 -6.10 -3.15 4.24
CA GLN A 20 -7.30 -3.40 5.03
C GLN A 20 -8.34 -4.21 4.28
N ALA A 21 -8.89 -5.20 4.96
CA ALA A 21 -10.10 -5.89 4.55
C ALA A 21 -11.34 -5.18 5.13
N LEU A 22 -12.24 -4.74 4.26
CA LEU A 22 -13.54 -4.18 4.61
C LEU A 22 -14.61 -5.25 4.39
N THR A 23 -15.36 -5.58 5.43
CA THR A 23 -16.46 -6.54 5.36
C THR A 23 -17.68 -5.90 4.72
N THR A 24 -18.53 -6.71 4.08
CA THR A 24 -19.84 -6.27 3.59
C THR A 24 -20.64 -5.61 4.72
N SER A 25 -21.15 -4.40 4.47
CA SER A 25 -22.04 -3.71 5.40
C SER A 25 -23.50 -4.05 5.13
N GLN A 26 -23.87 -4.15 3.86
CA GLN A 26 -25.20 -4.52 3.38
C GLN A 26 -25.09 -5.38 2.13
N ASP A 27 -25.95 -6.36 1.97
CA ASP A 27 -26.14 -7.11 0.75
C ASP A 27 -27.62 -7.48 0.60
N ALA A 28 -28.03 -7.68 -0.63
CA ALA A 28 -29.38 -8.10 -0.97
C ALA A 28 -29.38 -8.65 -2.39
N TYR A 29 -30.46 -9.31 -2.77
CA TYR A 29 -30.83 -9.40 -4.18
C TYR A 29 -32.28 -9.02 -4.37
N TYR A 30 -32.63 -8.67 -5.60
CA TYR A 30 -34.01 -8.46 -5.99
C TYR A 30 -34.30 -9.12 -7.33
N VAL A 31 -35.57 -9.42 -7.57
CA VAL A 31 -36.05 -9.92 -8.86
C VAL A 31 -36.91 -8.81 -9.48
N PRO A 32 -36.55 -8.22 -10.63
CA PRO A 32 -37.34 -7.15 -11.24
C PRO A 32 -38.83 -7.46 -11.31
N GLY A 33 -39.67 -6.53 -10.84
CA GLY A 33 -41.13 -6.70 -10.77
C GLY A 33 -41.66 -7.49 -9.56
N ASN A 34 -40.79 -8.07 -8.73
CA ASN A 34 -41.17 -8.73 -7.47
C ASN A 34 -41.04 -7.77 -6.28
N SER A 35 -42.08 -7.57 -5.49
CA SER A 35 -42.06 -6.68 -4.32
C SER A 35 -41.43 -7.29 -3.06
N SER A 36 -41.00 -8.55 -3.10
CA SER A 36 -40.35 -9.23 -1.97
C SER A 36 -38.97 -8.66 -1.70
N ASN A 37 -38.64 -8.54 -0.43
CA ASN A 37 -37.28 -8.25 0.05
C ASN A 37 -36.52 -9.56 0.27
N PHE A 38 -35.28 -9.62 -0.21
CA PHE A 38 -34.40 -10.77 0.00
C PHE A 38 -33.07 -10.37 0.68
N GLY A 39 -33.07 -9.31 1.49
CA GLY A 39 -31.88 -8.86 2.23
C GLY A 39 -31.41 -9.93 3.23
N ALA A 40 -32.34 -10.52 3.97
CA ALA A 40 -32.02 -11.54 4.98
C ALA A 40 -31.75 -12.95 4.40
N ALA A 41 -31.61 -13.10 3.08
CA ALA A 41 -31.39 -14.40 2.46
C ALA A 41 -29.94 -14.87 2.68
N PRO A 42 -29.69 -16.18 2.90
CA PRO A 42 -28.32 -16.68 3.07
C PRO A 42 -27.50 -16.68 1.78
N SER A 43 -28.04 -16.17 0.67
CA SER A 43 -27.30 -16.06 -0.58
C SER A 43 -27.79 -14.88 -1.40
N VAL A 44 -26.85 -14.16 -1.99
CA VAL A 44 -27.10 -13.15 -3.01
C VAL A 44 -27.25 -13.86 -4.35
N THR A 45 -28.50 -14.01 -4.81
CA THR A 45 -28.80 -14.72 -6.06
C THR A 45 -28.69 -13.79 -7.26
N VAL A 46 -27.97 -14.21 -8.30
CA VAL A 46 -27.80 -13.45 -9.54
C VAL A 46 -28.21 -14.30 -10.75
N GLY A 47 -29.03 -13.74 -11.62
CA GLY A 47 -29.33 -14.25 -12.97
C GLY A 47 -30.60 -15.06 -13.16
N SER A 48 -31.10 -15.81 -12.16
CA SER A 48 -32.37 -16.56 -12.29
C SER A 48 -33.31 -16.27 -11.13
N PRO A 49 -34.56 -15.83 -11.37
CA PRO A 49 -35.20 -15.55 -12.68
C PRO A 49 -34.96 -14.10 -13.14
N ALA A 50 -33.72 -13.75 -13.52
CA ALA A 50 -33.22 -12.37 -13.70
C ALA A 50 -32.96 -11.59 -12.39
N SER A 51 -32.62 -12.29 -11.31
CA SER A 51 -32.21 -11.68 -10.04
C SER A 51 -30.97 -10.79 -10.22
N VAL A 52 -30.96 -9.66 -9.54
CA VAL A 52 -29.85 -8.70 -9.47
C VAL A 52 -29.33 -8.67 -8.05
N GLY A 53 -28.02 -8.88 -7.88
CA GLY A 53 -27.35 -8.83 -6.59
C GLY A 53 -26.84 -7.43 -6.27
N LEU A 54 -26.81 -7.07 -4.99
CA LEU A 54 -26.31 -5.83 -4.46
C LEU A 54 -25.37 -6.13 -3.30
N ILE A 55 -24.21 -5.47 -3.27
CA ILE A 55 -23.21 -5.62 -2.21
C ILE A 55 -22.69 -4.22 -1.88
N GLN A 56 -22.69 -3.84 -0.61
CA GLN A 56 -22.22 -2.56 -0.09
C GLN A 56 -21.08 -2.78 0.91
N PHE A 57 -20.16 -1.81 0.95
CA PHE A 57 -19.06 -1.76 1.91
C PHE A 57 -19.08 -0.44 2.67
N ASP A 58 -18.67 -0.49 3.94
CA ASP A 58 -18.37 0.70 4.72
C ASP A 58 -16.86 1.02 4.59
N LEU A 59 -16.56 2.22 4.09
CA LEU A 59 -15.17 2.69 3.95
C LEU A 59 -14.65 3.37 5.22
N SER A 60 -15.46 3.50 6.28
CA SER A 60 -15.06 4.10 7.56
C SER A 60 -13.90 3.37 8.25
N GLY A 61 -13.65 2.12 7.84
CA GLY A 61 -12.47 1.37 8.26
C GLY A 61 -11.15 1.99 7.78
N LEU A 62 -11.15 2.70 6.65
CA LEU A 62 -9.93 3.30 6.09
C LEU A 62 -9.39 4.41 7.02
N PRO A 63 -8.08 4.67 7.03
CA PRO A 63 -7.51 5.73 7.87
C PRO A 63 -8.18 7.07 7.54
N PRO A 64 -8.50 7.89 8.56
CA PRO A 64 -9.09 9.20 8.33
C PRO A 64 -8.24 10.06 7.40
N GLY A 65 -8.89 10.71 6.42
CA GLY A 65 -8.20 11.55 5.44
C GLY A 65 -7.55 10.77 4.27
N THR A 66 -7.82 9.47 4.13
CA THR A 66 -7.43 8.71 2.95
C THR A 66 -7.94 9.41 1.67
N THR A 67 -7.06 9.57 0.69
CA THR A 67 -7.37 10.14 -0.63
C THR A 67 -7.38 9.05 -1.70
N GLY A 68 -8.10 9.23 -2.81
CA GLY A 68 -8.12 8.24 -3.88
C GLY A 68 -6.72 7.99 -4.46
N ALA A 69 -5.85 9.00 -4.52
CA ALA A 69 -4.47 8.86 -4.97
C ALA A 69 -3.62 7.91 -4.10
N GLN A 70 -4.00 7.72 -2.83
CA GLN A 70 -3.33 6.76 -1.95
C GLN A 70 -3.78 5.32 -2.20
N VAL A 71 -4.94 5.07 -2.83
CA VAL A 71 -5.38 3.70 -3.14
C VAL A 71 -4.56 3.14 -4.29
N GLN A 72 -3.63 2.23 -3.98
CA GLN A 72 -2.78 1.57 -4.98
C GLN A 72 -3.47 0.35 -5.59
N LYS A 73 -4.26 -0.37 -4.79
CA LYS A 73 -5.02 -1.53 -5.26
C LYS A 73 -6.25 -1.70 -4.40
N ALA A 74 -7.37 -2.05 -5.02
CA ALA A 74 -8.51 -2.61 -4.30
C ALA A 74 -8.98 -3.89 -4.99
N THR A 75 -9.34 -4.90 -4.21
CA THR A 75 -9.77 -6.21 -4.70
C THR A 75 -11.08 -6.59 -4.01
N LEU A 76 -12.14 -6.74 -4.81
CA LEU A 76 -13.39 -7.32 -4.36
C LEU A 76 -13.27 -8.85 -4.45
N THR A 77 -13.56 -9.52 -3.35
CA THR A 77 -13.60 -10.99 -3.26
C THR A 77 -15.01 -11.41 -2.89
N VAL A 78 -15.61 -12.28 -3.69
CA VAL A 78 -16.93 -12.89 -3.44
C VAL A 78 -16.82 -14.41 -3.51
N PHE A 79 -17.63 -15.13 -2.76
CA PHE A 79 -17.64 -16.59 -2.77
C PHE A 79 -18.84 -17.12 -3.56
N ALA A 80 -18.59 -17.81 -4.67
CA ALA A 80 -19.62 -18.45 -5.48
C ALA A 80 -20.00 -19.80 -4.85
N ASN A 81 -20.90 -19.79 -3.88
CA ASN A 81 -21.34 -20.98 -3.15
C ASN A 81 -22.00 -22.01 -4.07
N LYS A 82 -22.88 -21.56 -4.98
CA LYS A 82 -23.54 -22.45 -5.95
C LYS A 82 -23.58 -21.83 -7.34
N VAL A 83 -23.34 -22.64 -8.36
CA VAL A 83 -23.50 -22.28 -9.76
C VAL A 83 -24.59 -23.18 -10.35
N ASN A 84 -25.76 -22.60 -10.64
CA ASN A 84 -26.85 -23.33 -11.30
C ASN A 84 -26.60 -23.41 -12.80
N VAL A 85 -26.13 -22.31 -13.40
CA VAL A 85 -25.78 -22.21 -14.82
C VAL A 85 -24.47 -21.45 -14.94
N PRO A 86 -23.40 -22.05 -15.48
CA PRO A 86 -22.17 -21.34 -15.79
C PRO A 86 -22.42 -20.13 -16.68
N GLY A 87 -21.74 -19.02 -16.42
CA GLY A 87 -21.89 -17.84 -17.26
C GLY A 87 -21.13 -16.63 -16.78
N ILE A 88 -21.35 -15.51 -17.46
CA ILE A 88 -20.71 -14.23 -17.15
C ILE A 88 -21.58 -13.48 -16.15
N ILE A 89 -20.95 -13.06 -15.05
CA ILE A 89 -21.53 -12.11 -14.10
C ILE A 89 -20.92 -10.74 -14.36
N SER A 90 -21.75 -9.76 -14.71
CA SER A 90 -21.33 -8.37 -14.85
C SER A 90 -21.44 -7.66 -13.52
N ILE A 91 -20.31 -7.14 -13.05
CA ILE A 91 -20.16 -6.35 -11.83
C ILE A 91 -20.05 -4.88 -12.25
N ASN A 92 -21.01 -4.09 -11.82
CA ASN A 92 -21.10 -2.66 -12.09
C ASN A 92 -21.10 -1.88 -10.77
N LEU A 93 -20.82 -0.58 -10.84
CA LEU A 93 -21.06 0.31 -9.69
C LEU A 93 -22.56 0.37 -9.38
N ALA A 94 -22.92 0.45 -8.10
CA ALA A 94 -24.26 0.78 -7.65
C ALA A 94 -24.33 2.29 -7.37
N LEU A 95 -25.21 3.02 -8.04
CA LEU A 95 -25.35 4.48 -7.91
C LEU A 95 -26.59 4.86 -7.10
N GLY A 96 -26.41 5.81 -6.18
CA GLY A 96 -27.47 6.27 -5.28
C GLY A 96 -27.56 5.45 -3.99
N ALA A 97 -28.15 6.03 -2.96
CA ALA A 97 -28.31 5.37 -1.66
C ALA A 97 -29.38 4.28 -1.72
N TRP A 98 -29.11 3.14 -1.07
CA TRP A 98 -30.09 2.09 -0.81
C TRP A 98 -29.86 1.55 0.58
N GLN A 99 -30.87 0.88 1.14
CA GLN A 99 -30.78 0.18 2.41
C GLN A 99 -31.42 -1.21 2.25
N GLU A 100 -30.72 -2.23 2.72
CA GLU A 100 -31.11 -3.64 2.60
C GLU A 100 -32.59 -3.91 2.95
N PRO A 101 -33.19 -3.37 4.05
CA PRO A 101 -34.56 -3.70 4.41
C PRO A 101 -35.63 -3.19 3.44
N VAL A 102 -35.29 -2.25 2.56
CA VAL A 102 -36.24 -1.63 1.60
C VAL A 102 -36.02 -2.08 0.16
N VAL A 103 -34.98 -2.86 -0.11
CA VAL A 103 -34.70 -3.39 -1.46
C VAL A 103 -35.80 -4.35 -1.89
N SER A 104 -36.37 -4.12 -3.07
CA SER A 104 -37.29 -5.03 -3.76
C SER A 104 -37.09 -4.89 -5.26
N GLY A 105 -37.75 -5.71 -6.07
CA GLY A 105 -37.75 -5.57 -7.52
C GLY A 105 -38.58 -4.43 -8.08
N THR A 106 -39.27 -3.68 -7.22
CA THR A 106 -40.13 -2.54 -7.60
C THR A 106 -39.61 -1.21 -7.08
N THR A 107 -38.92 -1.21 -5.93
CA THR A 107 -38.44 0.01 -5.25
C THR A 107 -37.21 -0.27 -4.40
N GLY A 108 -36.47 0.78 -4.03
CA GLY A 108 -35.47 0.71 -2.96
C GLY A 108 -34.09 0.15 -3.37
N PHE A 109 -33.86 -0.08 -4.67
CA PHE A 109 -32.57 -0.49 -5.23
C PHE A 109 -31.86 0.68 -5.94
N PRO A 110 -30.53 0.68 -6.00
CA PRO A 110 -29.74 1.70 -6.68
C PRO A 110 -29.82 1.57 -8.21
N SER A 111 -29.46 2.63 -8.93
CA SER A 111 -29.30 2.55 -10.38
C SER A 111 -27.95 1.94 -10.77
N GLN A 112 -27.88 1.34 -11.96
CA GLN A 112 -26.65 0.78 -12.49
C GLN A 112 -25.68 1.89 -12.90
N GLY A 113 -24.43 1.79 -12.43
CA GLY A 113 -23.31 2.61 -12.86
C GLY A 113 -22.38 1.90 -13.85
N GLY A 114 -21.20 2.50 -14.02
CA GLY A 114 -20.17 2.01 -14.95
C GLY A 114 -19.70 0.58 -14.64
N PRO A 115 -19.16 -0.13 -15.65
CA PRO A 115 -18.66 -1.49 -15.48
C PRO A 115 -17.40 -1.51 -14.61
N VAL A 116 -17.25 -2.57 -13.82
CA VAL A 116 -16.06 -2.84 -13.00
C VAL A 116 -15.36 -4.10 -13.53
N ALA A 117 -16.10 -5.21 -13.64
CA ALA A 117 -15.56 -6.48 -14.14
C ALA A 117 -16.66 -7.39 -14.69
N SER A 118 -16.30 -8.37 -15.52
CA SER A 118 -17.23 -9.38 -16.06
C SER A 118 -16.64 -10.80 -15.96
N PRO A 119 -16.37 -11.33 -14.75
CA PRO A 119 -15.82 -12.67 -14.60
C PRO A 119 -16.75 -13.76 -15.17
N SER A 120 -16.15 -14.78 -15.79
CA SER A 120 -16.82 -16.04 -16.11
C SER A 120 -16.76 -16.96 -14.90
N ILE A 121 -17.90 -17.42 -14.42
CA ILE A 121 -18.02 -18.28 -13.24
C ILE A 121 -18.66 -19.60 -13.67
N SER A 122 -17.90 -20.69 -13.57
CA SER A 122 -18.31 -22.02 -13.96
C SER A 122 -18.28 -23.05 -12.84
N THR A 123 -17.60 -22.73 -11.74
CA THR A 123 -17.33 -23.66 -10.64
C THR A 123 -17.94 -23.12 -9.35
N ALA A 124 -18.63 -23.99 -8.61
CA ALA A 124 -19.17 -23.68 -7.27
C ALA A 124 -18.09 -23.85 -6.19
N ASN A 125 -18.35 -23.33 -5.00
CA ASN A 125 -17.44 -23.34 -3.85
C ASN A 125 -16.07 -22.70 -4.16
N THR A 126 -16.06 -21.61 -4.94
CA THR A 126 -14.83 -20.91 -5.30
C THR A 126 -14.91 -19.43 -4.97
N TYR A 127 -13.76 -18.87 -4.60
CA TYR A 127 -13.61 -17.41 -4.57
C TYR A 127 -13.49 -16.86 -5.98
N VAL A 128 -14.08 -15.69 -6.18
CA VAL A 128 -13.97 -14.87 -7.37
C VAL A 128 -13.44 -13.51 -6.93
N THR A 129 -12.28 -13.14 -7.47
CA THR A 129 -11.61 -11.88 -7.15
C THR A 129 -11.63 -10.97 -8.37
N VAL A 130 -11.97 -9.70 -8.19
CA VAL A 130 -11.94 -8.69 -9.27
C VAL A 130 -11.24 -7.42 -8.81
N ASP A 131 -10.57 -6.75 -9.75
CA ASP A 131 -9.96 -5.45 -9.51
C ASP A 131 -11.07 -4.39 -9.34
N ALA A 132 -11.09 -3.77 -8.17
CA ALA A 132 -12.02 -2.72 -7.78
C ALA A 132 -11.32 -1.38 -7.54
N THR A 133 -10.05 -1.25 -7.94
CA THR A 133 -9.19 -0.09 -7.61
C THR A 133 -9.84 1.23 -8.04
N SER A 134 -10.27 1.35 -9.29
CA SER A 134 -10.93 2.56 -9.81
C SER A 134 -12.26 2.86 -9.12
N ALA A 135 -12.99 1.84 -8.67
CA ALA A 135 -14.24 2.01 -7.93
C ALA A 135 -13.97 2.69 -6.58
N VAL A 136 -13.03 2.13 -5.80
CA VAL A 136 -12.67 2.66 -4.48
C VAL A 136 -12.05 4.05 -4.57
N GLN A 137 -11.17 4.29 -5.56
CA GLN A 137 -10.64 5.62 -5.84
C GLN A 137 -11.75 6.64 -6.12
N GLY A 138 -12.73 6.26 -6.94
CA GLY A 138 -13.91 7.09 -7.25
C GLY A 138 -14.74 7.41 -6.00
N TRP A 139 -15.02 6.40 -5.17
CA TRP A 139 -15.77 6.58 -3.92
C TRP A 139 -15.09 7.50 -2.93
N ILE A 140 -13.77 7.43 -2.80
CA ILE A 140 -13.02 8.31 -1.88
C ILE A 140 -12.97 9.75 -2.42
N ASN A 141 -12.76 9.91 -3.73
CA ASN A 141 -12.68 11.24 -4.36
C ASN A 141 -14.04 11.94 -4.46
N SER A 142 -15.13 11.18 -4.46
CA SER A 142 -16.50 11.69 -4.49
C SER A 142 -17.35 10.85 -3.55
N PRO A 143 -17.26 11.10 -2.22
CA PRO A 143 -17.96 10.34 -1.21
C PRO A 143 -19.46 10.29 -1.50
N SER A 144 -19.95 9.08 -1.68
CA SER A 144 -21.37 8.81 -1.81
C SER A 144 -21.84 8.04 -0.58
N LEU A 145 -23.15 8.08 -0.31
CA LEU A 145 -23.74 7.27 0.76
C LEU A 145 -23.74 5.76 0.44
N ASN A 146 -23.29 5.35 -0.75
CA ASN A 146 -23.34 3.98 -1.21
C ASN A 146 -22.08 3.56 -1.98
N ASN A 147 -21.16 2.94 -1.27
CA ASN A 147 -19.97 2.33 -1.84
C ASN A 147 -20.30 0.85 -2.10
N GLY A 148 -20.85 0.55 -3.28
CA GLY A 148 -21.34 -0.78 -3.57
C GLY A 148 -21.30 -1.18 -5.03
N PHE A 149 -21.50 -2.47 -5.25
CA PHE A 149 -21.55 -3.12 -6.55
C PHE A 149 -22.94 -3.67 -6.82
N MET A 150 -23.31 -3.63 -8.09
CA MET A 150 -24.48 -4.29 -8.64
C MET A 150 -24.04 -5.45 -9.53
N LEU A 151 -24.56 -6.64 -9.24
CA LEU A 151 -24.22 -7.87 -9.94
C LEU A 151 -25.40 -8.28 -10.82
N THR A 152 -25.14 -8.41 -12.11
CA THR A 152 -26.12 -8.86 -13.11
C THR A 152 -25.54 -10.05 -13.87
N SER A 153 -26.39 -10.78 -14.58
CA SER A 153 -25.95 -11.92 -15.36
C SER A 153 -26.49 -11.86 -16.78
N SER A 154 -25.66 -12.30 -17.73
CA SER A 154 -26.07 -12.61 -19.09
C SER A 154 -25.91 -14.12 -19.30
N GLY A 155 -26.98 -14.87 -19.04
CA GLY A 155 -27.04 -16.33 -19.26
C GLY A 155 -26.46 -17.21 -18.15
N GLY A 156 -25.83 -16.65 -17.11
CA GLY A 156 -25.40 -17.39 -15.92
C GLY A 156 -26.42 -17.35 -14.77
N SER A 157 -26.30 -18.27 -13.81
CA SER A 157 -27.02 -18.21 -12.54
C SER A 157 -26.11 -18.69 -11.42
N VAL A 158 -25.77 -17.76 -10.52
CA VAL A 158 -24.81 -17.96 -9.42
C VAL A 158 -25.44 -17.46 -8.12
N LEU A 159 -25.25 -18.21 -7.05
CA LEU A 159 -25.59 -17.82 -5.68
C LEU A 159 -24.28 -17.54 -4.96
N PHE A 160 -24.07 -16.27 -4.63
CA PHE A 160 -22.95 -15.84 -3.80
C PHE A 160 -23.32 -15.93 -2.33
N ASP A 161 -22.35 -16.18 -1.47
CA ASP A 161 -22.58 -16.10 -0.03
C ASP A 161 -22.95 -14.69 0.40
N SER A 162 -24.05 -14.61 1.16
CA SER A 162 -24.51 -13.39 1.84
C SER A 162 -23.84 -13.25 3.20
N LYS A 163 -23.85 -12.05 3.79
CA LYS A 163 -23.41 -11.85 5.19
C LYS A 163 -24.26 -12.58 6.22
N GLU A 164 -25.47 -12.98 5.85
CA GLU A 164 -26.38 -13.81 6.64
C GLU A 164 -26.04 -15.30 6.59
N ASN A 165 -25.14 -15.73 5.70
CA ASN A 165 -24.86 -17.15 5.55
C ASN A 165 -23.95 -17.67 6.68
N THR A 166 -24.55 -18.22 7.72
CA THR A 166 -23.82 -18.82 8.85
C THR A 166 -23.29 -20.23 8.57
N ASN A 167 -23.69 -20.89 7.48
CA ASN A 167 -23.26 -22.26 7.19
C ASN A 167 -21.84 -22.30 6.62
N THR A 168 -21.55 -21.40 5.69
CA THR A 168 -20.25 -21.30 5.01
C THR A 168 -19.47 -20.06 5.44
N SER A 169 -20.14 -18.98 5.86
CA SER A 169 -19.53 -17.78 6.44
C SER A 169 -18.46 -17.12 5.56
N HIS A 170 -18.70 -17.04 4.25
CA HIS A 170 -17.83 -16.33 3.29
C HIS A 170 -18.49 -15.07 2.71
N PRO A 171 -18.83 -14.05 3.55
CA PRO A 171 -19.33 -12.78 3.03
C PRO A 171 -18.33 -12.15 2.07
N ALA A 172 -18.81 -11.24 1.22
CA ALA A 172 -17.91 -10.50 0.36
C ALA A 172 -16.92 -9.65 1.17
N VAL A 173 -15.71 -9.52 0.66
CA VAL A 173 -14.64 -8.73 1.28
C VAL A 173 -14.06 -7.79 0.24
N LEU A 174 -13.86 -6.54 0.62
CA LEU A 174 -13.15 -5.55 -0.18
C LEU A 174 -11.80 -5.26 0.48
N THR A 175 -10.72 -5.75 -0.13
CA THR A 175 -9.37 -5.49 0.35
C THR A 175 -8.83 -4.24 -0.32
N VAL A 176 -8.41 -3.24 0.45
CA VAL A 176 -7.83 -1.97 -0.02
C VAL A 176 -6.38 -1.88 0.44
N ILE A 177 -5.49 -1.60 -0.51
CA ILE A 177 -4.06 -1.37 -0.29
C ILE A 177 -3.76 0.10 -0.57
N LEU A 178 -3.29 0.79 0.45
CA LEU A 178 -2.88 2.18 0.38
C LEU A 178 -1.36 2.29 0.21
N GLY A 179 -0.93 3.21 -0.64
CA GLY A 179 0.44 3.74 -0.68
C GLY A 179 0.48 5.10 0.01
N GLN A 180 1.52 5.35 0.81
CA GLN A 180 1.74 6.69 1.33
C GLN A 180 2.13 7.66 0.20
N THR A 181 1.48 8.82 0.17
CA THR A 181 2.03 10.01 -0.48
C THR A 181 3.37 10.34 0.18
N GLY A 182 4.47 10.33 -0.58
CA GLY A 182 5.77 10.77 -0.07
C GLY A 182 5.63 12.15 0.58
N ALA A 183 6.31 12.37 1.71
CA ALA A 183 6.29 13.67 2.37
C ALA A 183 6.71 14.77 1.38
N VAL A 184 6.14 15.97 1.53
CA VAL A 184 6.59 17.17 0.79
C VAL A 184 8.11 17.25 0.95
N GLY A 185 8.85 17.28 -0.16
CA GLY A 185 10.31 17.36 -0.11
C GLY A 185 10.75 18.53 0.76
N PRO A 186 11.81 18.39 1.56
CA PRO A 186 12.26 19.47 2.44
C PRO A 186 12.49 20.75 1.62
N THR A 187 12.22 21.92 2.22
CA THR A 187 12.64 23.20 1.64
C THR A 187 14.15 23.12 1.37
N GLY A 188 14.58 23.49 0.15
CA GLY A 188 16.00 23.47 -0.20
C GLY A 188 16.83 24.25 0.82
N ALA A 189 18.02 23.74 1.15
CA ALA A 189 18.92 24.40 2.10
C ALA A 189 19.18 25.87 1.70
N VAL A 190 19.34 26.74 2.69
CA VAL A 190 19.79 28.12 2.46
C VAL A 190 21.15 28.06 1.77
N GLY A 191 21.32 28.81 0.66
CA GLY A 191 22.60 28.87 -0.05
C GLY A 191 23.75 29.31 0.88
N PRO A 192 25.00 28.91 0.59
CA PRO A 192 26.15 29.30 1.43
C PRO A 192 26.25 30.82 1.53
N LEU A 193 26.79 31.30 2.66
CA LEU A 193 27.15 32.71 2.82
C LEU A 193 28.15 33.07 1.72
N GLY A 194 27.95 34.22 1.05
CA GLY A 194 28.88 34.71 0.04
C GLY A 194 30.30 34.87 0.61
N PRO A 195 31.35 34.81 -0.24
CA PRO A 195 32.72 34.98 0.22
C PRO A 195 32.87 36.28 1.01
N THR A 196 33.67 36.25 2.08
CA THR A 196 34.07 37.48 2.76
C THR A 196 34.85 38.32 1.77
N GLY A 197 34.48 39.60 1.62
CA GLY A 197 35.21 40.52 0.75
C GLY A 197 36.70 40.59 1.13
N PRO A 198 37.60 40.94 0.20
CA PRO A 198 39.01 41.10 0.50
C PRO A 198 39.18 42.06 1.69
N THR A 199 40.18 41.81 2.53
CA THR A 199 40.44 42.57 3.76
C THR A 199 40.73 44.04 3.43
N GLY A 200 39.67 44.84 3.37
CA GLY A 200 39.67 46.25 3.00
C GLY A 200 38.23 46.74 2.88
N VAL A 201 37.75 47.42 3.92
CA VAL A 201 36.47 48.19 4.00
C VAL A 201 35.35 47.67 3.07
N GLY A 202 35.00 46.39 3.17
CA GLY A 202 33.92 45.78 2.39
C GLY A 202 33.05 44.94 3.31
N THR A 203 31.76 45.26 3.37
CA THR A 203 30.76 44.53 4.15
C THR A 203 30.68 43.07 3.68
N THR A 204 30.43 42.14 4.61
CA THR A 204 30.14 40.73 4.32
C THR A 204 29.14 40.61 3.17
N GLY A 205 29.40 39.75 2.19
CA GLY A 205 28.49 39.53 1.05
C GLY A 205 27.10 39.06 1.51
N PRO A 206 26.02 39.38 0.76
CA PRO A 206 24.67 38.98 1.14
C PRO A 206 24.52 37.46 1.20
N THR A 207 23.65 36.97 2.09
CA THR A 207 23.26 35.55 2.14
C THR A 207 22.58 35.17 0.81
N GLY A 208 22.91 33.99 0.27
CA GLY A 208 22.26 33.47 -0.95
C GLY A 208 20.76 33.21 -0.75
N PRO A 209 19.93 33.24 -1.81
CA PRO A 209 18.50 32.98 -1.69
C PRO A 209 18.22 31.53 -1.22
N THR A 210 17.11 31.34 -0.52
CA THR A 210 16.60 30.00 -0.17
C THR A 210 16.31 29.20 -1.45
N GLY A 211 16.70 27.92 -1.49
CA GLY A 211 16.39 27.03 -2.62
C GLY A 211 14.87 26.79 -2.79
N PRO A 212 14.40 26.40 -3.98
CA PRO A 212 12.98 26.09 -4.20
C PRO A 212 12.53 24.91 -3.34
N THR A 213 11.23 24.86 -3.01
CA THR A 213 10.59 23.70 -2.39
C THR A 213 10.71 22.49 -3.33
N GLY A 214 11.08 21.32 -2.79
CA GLY A 214 11.16 20.08 -3.58
C GLY A 214 9.80 19.66 -4.18
N PRO A 215 9.80 18.86 -5.26
CA PRO A 215 8.56 18.39 -5.88
C PRO A 215 7.72 17.55 -4.90
N THR A 216 6.40 17.71 -4.95
CA THR A 216 5.44 16.79 -4.31
C THR A 216 5.29 15.54 -5.18
N GLY A 217 5.69 14.38 -4.67
CA GLY A 217 5.52 13.07 -5.33
C GLY A 217 6.82 12.35 -5.67
N ILE A 218 6.68 11.10 -6.13
CA ILE A 218 7.72 10.07 -6.23
C ILE A 218 9.04 10.59 -6.87
N GLY A 219 10.12 10.56 -6.08
CA GLY A 219 11.46 10.16 -6.53
C GLY A 219 12.20 11.04 -7.54
N THR A 220 12.09 12.37 -7.52
CA THR A 220 13.03 13.22 -8.27
C THR A 220 13.78 14.17 -7.34
N ALA A 221 15.11 14.21 -7.49
CA ALA A 221 15.96 15.14 -6.76
C ALA A 221 15.48 16.58 -7.00
N GLY A 222 15.40 17.39 -5.92
CA GLY A 222 15.09 18.81 -6.05
C GLY A 222 16.12 19.52 -6.93
N PRO A 223 15.72 20.54 -7.71
CA PRO A 223 16.64 21.24 -8.60
C PRO A 223 17.78 21.89 -7.80
N THR A 224 19.00 21.87 -8.35
CA THR A 224 20.17 22.57 -7.79
C THR A 224 19.85 24.05 -7.57
N GLY A 225 20.16 24.57 -6.37
CA GLY A 225 19.95 25.98 -6.04
C GLY A 225 20.70 26.93 -6.99
N PRO A 226 20.21 28.17 -7.19
CA PRO A 226 20.84 29.12 -8.10
C PRO A 226 22.25 29.52 -7.61
N THR A 227 23.19 29.70 -8.54
CA THR A 227 24.53 30.24 -8.26
C THR A 227 24.40 31.63 -7.62
N GLY A 228 25.12 31.88 -6.52
CA GLY A 228 25.10 33.17 -5.82
C GLY A 228 25.55 34.34 -6.72
N PRO A 229 25.13 35.59 -6.42
CA PRO A 229 25.48 36.75 -7.23
C PRO A 229 27.00 36.95 -7.28
N THR A 230 27.55 37.13 -8.49
CA THR A 230 28.95 37.54 -8.69
C THR A 230 29.15 38.91 -8.05
N GLY A 231 30.05 39.01 -7.07
CA GLY A 231 30.35 40.29 -6.42
C GLY A 231 30.89 41.29 -7.44
N VAL A 232 30.17 42.40 -7.67
CA VAL A 232 30.66 43.53 -8.44
C VAL A 232 31.54 44.38 -7.53
N GLY A 233 32.85 44.08 -7.51
CA GLY A 233 33.87 44.96 -6.92
C GLY A 233 34.51 45.81 -8.02
N THR A 234 34.44 47.13 -7.90
CA THR A 234 35.15 48.08 -8.76
C THR A 234 36.66 47.85 -8.73
N ALA A 235 37.31 47.96 -9.88
CA ALA A 235 38.71 47.59 -10.13
C ALA A 235 39.73 48.20 -9.14
N GLY A 236 40.49 47.34 -8.46
CA GLY A 236 41.80 47.64 -7.86
C GLY A 236 42.92 47.06 -8.72
N PRO A 237 44.17 47.59 -8.65
CA PRO A 237 45.21 47.32 -9.63
C PRO A 237 45.58 45.85 -9.74
N THR A 238 45.86 45.41 -10.97
CA THR A 238 46.18 44.03 -11.38
C THR A 238 47.29 43.40 -10.54
N GLY A 239 46.95 42.35 -9.77
CA GLY A 239 47.91 41.44 -9.14
C GLY A 239 48.17 40.20 -10.02
N PRO A 240 49.30 39.49 -9.84
CA PRO A 240 49.76 38.44 -10.75
C PRO A 240 48.81 37.24 -10.78
N THR A 241 48.69 36.64 -11.97
CA THR A 241 47.82 35.52 -12.33
C THR A 241 47.97 34.34 -11.38
N GLY A 242 47.00 34.17 -10.47
CA GLY A 242 46.88 33.01 -9.60
C GLY A 242 46.07 31.90 -10.26
N VAL A 243 46.66 30.73 -10.40
CA VAL A 243 46.06 29.51 -10.97
C VAL A 243 44.82 29.12 -10.15
N GLY A 244 43.64 29.12 -10.77
CA GLY A 244 42.42 28.64 -10.13
C GLY A 244 42.47 27.12 -9.96
N LEU A 245 42.60 26.64 -8.72
CA LEU A 245 42.39 25.23 -8.40
C LEU A 245 40.91 24.90 -8.61
N ALA A 246 40.62 23.79 -9.31
CA ALA A 246 39.28 23.26 -9.43
C ALA A 246 38.66 23.08 -8.03
N GLY A 247 37.42 23.54 -7.86
CA GLY A 247 36.68 23.35 -6.60
C GLY A 247 36.60 21.86 -6.25
N ALA A 248 36.83 21.54 -4.98
CA ALA A 248 36.80 20.16 -4.49
C ALA A 248 35.48 19.47 -4.89
N THR A 249 35.58 18.27 -5.46
CA THR A 249 34.43 17.38 -5.67
C THR A 249 33.74 17.17 -4.31
N GLY A 250 32.43 17.45 -4.25
CA GLY A 250 31.65 17.25 -3.04
C GLY A 250 31.70 15.80 -2.56
N PRO A 251 31.59 15.53 -1.25
CA PRO A 251 31.65 14.18 -0.72
C PRO A 251 30.54 13.30 -1.34
N THR A 252 30.90 12.07 -1.73
CA THR A 252 29.95 11.02 -2.08
C THR A 252 28.93 10.86 -0.95
N GLY A 253 27.64 10.91 -1.26
CA GLY A 253 26.57 10.76 -0.28
C GLY A 253 26.73 9.46 0.52
N ALA A 254 26.47 9.51 1.82
CA ALA A 254 26.56 8.35 2.69
C ALA A 254 25.60 7.24 2.21
N THR A 255 26.09 6.00 2.19
CA THR A 255 25.27 4.80 2.04
C THR A 255 24.20 4.80 3.14
N GLY A 256 22.92 4.72 2.76
CA GLY A 256 21.79 4.80 3.69
C GLY A 256 21.81 3.68 4.74
N PRO A 257 21.23 3.89 5.94
CA PRO A 257 21.14 2.87 6.97
C PRO A 257 20.17 1.74 6.58
N ALA A 258 20.45 0.52 7.05
CA ALA A 258 19.61 -0.66 6.85
C ALA A 258 18.20 -0.44 7.42
N GLY A 259 17.16 -0.69 6.59
CA GLY A 259 15.76 -0.39 6.91
C GLY A 259 15.18 -1.29 8.01
N THR A 260 14.39 -0.70 8.92
CA THR A 260 13.67 -1.40 9.99
C THR A 260 12.42 -2.12 9.48
N ALA A 261 12.10 -3.22 10.17
CA ALA A 261 11.15 -4.28 9.86
C ALA A 261 9.65 -3.91 9.88
N ALA A 262 9.16 -3.06 8.96
CA ALA A 262 7.72 -2.76 8.85
C ALA A 262 6.95 -3.67 7.86
N LEU A 263 7.60 -4.64 7.24
CA LEU A 263 7.03 -5.52 6.20
C LEU A 263 6.27 -6.74 6.77
N PHE A 264 6.04 -6.78 8.08
CA PHE A 264 5.71 -8.00 8.79
C PHE A 264 4.39 -7.84 9.56
N GLY A 265 3.44 -8.74 9.31
CA GLY A 265 2.12 -8.74 9.93
C GLY A 265 2.16 -8.54 11.45
N THR A 266 1.10 -7.95 11.99
CA THR A 266 0.98 -7.67 13.43
C THR A 266 1.25 -8.93 14.26
N ASN A 267 2.00 -8.78 15.35
CA ASN A 267 2.30 -9.82 16.32
C ASN A 267 1.02 -10.25 17.05
N ASN A 268 0.18 -11.08 16.42
CA ASN A 268 -0.82 -11.87 17.13
C ASN A 268 -0.50 -13.35 16.94
N PHE A 269 0.58 -13.78 17.57
CA PHE A 269 1.01 -15.17 17.59
C PHE A 269 0.80 -15.72 19.00
N THR A 270 -0.26 -16.51 19.18
CA THR A 270 -0.53 -17.20 20.45
C THR A 270 0.21 -18.53 20.48
N PHE A 271 1.14 -18.70 21.42
CA PHE A 271 1.77 -20.00 21.67
C PHE A 271 0.75 -20.96 22.30
N SER A 272 0.14 -21.83 21.50
CA SER A 272 -0.45 -23.07 22.02
C SER A 272 0.67 -24.10 22.14
N GLY A 273 1.36 -24.09 23.27
CA GLY A 273 2.39 -25.08 23.59
C GLY A 273 1.77 -26.48 23.77
N THR A 274 1.66 -27.24 22.68
CA THR A 274 1.60 -28.70 22.66
C THR A 274 1.79 -29.20 21.22
N GLY A 275 3.01 -29.68 20.91
CA GLY A 275 3.29 -30.85 20.06
C GLY A 275 2.67 -31.00 18.65
N GLY A 276 2.10 -29.96 18.03
CA GLY A 276 1.55 -30.05 16.67
C GLY A 276 2.58 -29.69 15.60
N THR A 277 2.77 -30.57 14.60
CA THR A 277 3.65 -30.39 13.43
C THR A 277 3.11 -29.40 12.39
N GLY A 278 2.39 -28.34 12.79
CA GLY A 278 1.50 -27.61 11.89
C GLY A 278 1.26 -26.15 12.22
N VAL A 279 2.23 -25.45 12.80
CA VAL A 279 2.12 -23.98 12.88
C VAL A 279 2.60 -23.40 11.55
N GLN A 280 1.67 -23.09 10.66
CA GLN A 280 1.97 -22.31 9.47
C GLN A 280 2.07 -20.84 9.88
N CYS A 281 3.27 -20.25 9.74
CA CYS A 281 3.44 -18.79 9.84
C CYS A 281 2.90 -18.11 8.58
N THR A 282 2.62 -16.82 8.63
CA THR A 282 2.36 -16.06 7.41
C THR A 282 3.69 -15.74 6.75
N ILE A 283 3.85 -16.02 5.45
CA ILE A 283 5.09 -15.73 4.70
C ILE A 283 5.40 -14.23 4.84
N GLY A 284 6.67 -13.93 5.14
CA GLY A 284 7.08 -12.57 5.47
C GLY A 284 6.39 -12.05 6.73
N GLN A 285 6.21 -12.88 7.75
CA GLN A 285 6.08 -12.47 9.15
C GLN A 285 7.48 -12.43 9.79
N ILE A 286 7.71 -11.49 10.72
CA ILE A 286 8.92 -11.43 11.54
C ILE A 286 8.60 -11.70 12.99
N ILE A 287 9.43 -12.53 13.59
CA ILE A 287 9.43 -12.80 15.03
C ILE A 287 10.80 -12.52 15.61
N LEU A 288 10.84 -12.33 16.92
CA LEU A 288 12.05 -12.21 17.69
C LEU A 288 12.17 -13.44 18.60
N SER A 289 13.25 -14.19 18.49
CA SER A 289 13.42 -15.47 19.20
C SER A 289 14.89 -15.68 19.59
N VAL A 290 15.15 -16.66 20.45
CA VAL A 290 16.51 -17.15 20.70
C VAL A 290 17.06 -17.94 19.48
N PRO A 291 18.39 -18.06 19.29
CA PRO A 291 19.00 -18.59 18.07
C PRO A 291 18.69 -20.06 17.71
N THR A 292 18.05 -20.80 18.61
CA THR A 292 18.01 -22.28 18.59
C THR A 292 16.68 -22.89 18.15
N VAL A 293 15.63 -22.10 17.90
CA VAL A 293 14.27 -22.66 17.97
C VAL A 293 13.61 -22.95 16.61
N TYR A 294 14.05 -22.36 15.48
CA TYR A 294 13.28 -22.49 14.22
C TYR A 294 14.18 -22.49 12.99
N THR A 295 14.42 -23.66 12.38
CA THR A 295 15.29 -23.79 11.19
C THR A 295 14.59 -24.34 9.95
N SER A 296 13.34 -24.82 10.05
CA SER A 296 12.65 -25.43 8.91
C SER A 296 11.83 -24.44 8.07
N ASN A 297 11.16 -23.47 8.70
CA ASN A 297 10.28 -22.51 8.00
C ASN A 297 10.73 -21.05 8.12
N TRP A 298 11.80 -20.81 8.88
CA TRP A 298 12.23 -19.48 9.30
C TRP A 298 13.70 -19.25 8.91
N LEU A 299 13.98 -18.06 8.38
CA LEU A 299 15.33 -17.62 8.05
C LEU A 299 15.71 -16.45 8.97
N PRO A 300 16.98 -16.35 9.42
CA PRO A 300 17.44 -15.15 10.12
C PRO A 300 17.32 -13.91 9.23
N ALA A 301 16.78 -12.84 9.78
CA ALA A 301 16.72 -11.52 9.14
C ALA A 301 18.06 -10.78 9.34
N ASP A 302 19.11 -11.28 8.68
CA ASP A 302 20.50 -10.82 8.83
C ASP A 302 21.11 -10.20 7.56
N GLY A 303 20.27 -9.85 6.58
CA GLY A 303 20.71 -9.25 5.32
C GLY A 303 21.25 -10.24 4.29
N ARG A 304 21.22 -11.55 4.56
CA ARG A 304 21.74 -12.56 3.63
C ARG A 304 21.02 -12.52 2.27
N THR A 305 21.77 -12.89 1.23
CA THR A 305 21.23 -13.14 -0.11
C THR A 305 20.63 -14.55 -0.18
N VAL A 306 19.44 -14.65 -0.78
CA VAL A 306 18.65 -15.86 -0.94
C VAL A 306 18.29 -16.05 -2.41
N LEU A 307 18.20 -17.31 -2.86
CA LEU A 307 17.83 -17.62 -4.24
C LEU A 307 16.32 -17.52 -4.43
N ILE A 308 15.88 -16.87 -5.49
CA ILE A 308 14.45 -16.76 -5.84
C ILE A 308 13.84 -18.14 -6.09
N SER A 309 14.64 -19.08 -6.62
CA SER A 309 14.19 -20.47 -6.87
C SER A 309 13.92 -21.27 -5.59
N ALA A 310 14.52 -20.89 -4.46
CA ALA A 310 14.31 -21.53 -3.17
C ALA A 310 13.12 -20.92 -2.42
N ASP A 311 12.95 -19.59 -2.51
CA ASP A 311 12.01 -18.82 -1.68
C ASP A 311 11.15 -17.87 -2.53
N SER A 312 10.53 -18.39 -3.59
CA SER A 312 9.79 -17.60 -4.60
C SER A 312 8.57 -16.88 -4.03
N ALA A 313 7.88 -17.50 -3.07
CA ALA A 313 6.73 -16.90 -2.39
C ALA A 313 7.16 -15.71 -1.51
N LEU A 314 8.27 -15.86 -0.79
CA LEU A 314 8.84 -14.76 -0.02
C LEU A 314 9.35 -13.63 -0.95
N PHE A 315 10.00 -13.99 -2.06
CA PHE A 315 10.40 -13.03 -3.08
C PHE A 315 9.20 -12.28 -3.68
N SER A 316 8.09 -12.96 -3.96
CA SER A 316 6.86 -12.32 -4.46
C SER A 316 6.31 -11.26 -3.49
N LEU A 317 6.63 -11.37 -2.20
CA LEU A 317 6.18 -10.44 -1.18
C LEU A 317 7.18 -9.27 -0.98
N ILE A 318 8.47 -9.58 -0.88
CA ILE A 318 9.50 -8.60 -0.48
C ILE A 318 10.34 -8.06 -1.65
N GLY A 319 10.30 -8.73 -2.80
CA GLY A 319 11.02 -8.36 -4.02
C GLY A 319 12.52 -8.12 -3.77
N THR A 320 13.06 -7.09 -4.42
CA THR A 320 14.44 -6.62 -4.22
C THR A 320 14.55 -5.49 -3.19
N HIS A 321 13.55 -5.34 -2.31
CA HIS A 321 13.47 -4.20 -1.37
C HIS A 321 14.71 -4.09 -0.47
N TYR A 322 15.38 -5.21 -0.16
CA TYR A 322 16.60 -5.23 0.66
C TYR A 322 17.89 -5.51 -0.15
N GLY A 323 17.78 -5.51 -1.48
CA GLY A 323 18.87 -5.82 -2.41
C GLY A 323 18.69 -7.14 -3.17
N GLY A 324 19.73 -7.54 -3.89
CA GLY A 324 19.73 -8.63 -4.86
C GLY A 324 19.43 -8.15 -6.29
N ASP A 325 19.56 -9.07 -7.23
CA ASP A 325 19.43 -8.77 -8.67
C ASP A 325 17.99 -8.87 -9.20
N GLY A 326 17.07 -9.43 -8.42
CA GLY A 326 15.65 -9.58 -8.77
C GLY A 326 15.38 -10.60 -9.88
N THR A 327 16.39 -11.35 -10.31
CA THR A 327 16.30 -12.34 -11.39
C THR A 327 16.75 -13.74 -10.96
N THR A 328 17.81 -13.81 -10.15
CA THR A 328 18.31 -15.06 -9.55
C THR A 328 18.24 -15.02 -8.02
N ASN A 329 18.34 -13.82 -7.43
CA ASN A 329 18.44 -13.64 -6.00
C ASN A 329 17.76 -12.36 -5.49
N PHE A 330 17.49 -12.38 -4.19
CA PHE A 330 17.02 -11.24 -3.41
C PHE A 330 17.65 -11.28 -2.02
N ASN A 331 17.71 -10.15 -1.34
CA ASN A 331 18.22 -10.08 0.02
C ASN A 331 17.09 -10.06 1.04
N LEU A 332 17.36 -10.64 2.22
CA LEU A 332 16.50 -10.51 3.40
C LEU A 332 16.74 -9.16 4.10
N PRO A 333 15.82 -8.68 4.95
CA PRO A 333 16.09 -7.55 5.85
C PRO A 333 17.29 -7.86 6.76
N ASP A 334 18.10 -6.84 7.09
CA ASP A 334 19.15 -6.93 8.12
C ASP A 334 18.69 -6.21 9.39
N LEU A 335 18.29 -6.99 10.39
CA LEU A 335 17.76 -6.51 11.66
C LEU A 335 18.69 -6.78 12.84
N ARG A 336 19.94 -7.17 12.57
CA ARG A 336 20.91 -7.48 13.64
C ARG A 336 21.13 -6.29 14.56
N ALA A 337 21.14 -5.07 14.02
CA ALA A 337 21.31 -3.84 14.79
C ALA A 337 20.11 -3.53 15.71
N ALA A 338 18.94 -4.11 15.42
CA ALA A 338 17.71 -3.91 16.21
C ALA A 338 17.49 -5.01 17.25
N ALA A 339 18.25 -6.11 17.21
CA ALA A 339 18.05 -7.25 18.09
C ALA A 339 18.51 -6.94 19.52
N PRO A 340 17.64 -7.06 20.54
CA PRO A 340 18.05 -6.91 21.92
C PRO A 340 18.80 -8.17 22.41
N ASN A 341 19.97 -7.97 23.04
CA ASN A 341 20.79 -9.06 23.61
C ASN A 341 21.14 -10.17 22.59
N ASP A 342 21.32 -11.42 23.03
CA ASP A 342 21.64 -12.60 22.20
C ASP A 342 20.41 -13.16 21.42
N MET A 343 19.45 -12.32 21.07
CA MET A 343 18.25 -12.70 20.34
C MET A 343 18.40 -12.45 18.84
N VAL A 344 17.58 -13.13 18.04
CA VAL A 344 17.64 -13.08 16.58
C VAL A 344 16.24 -12.82 16.04
N TYR A 345 16.15 -11.86 15.12
CA TYR A 345 14.96 -11.68 14.31
C TYR A 345 14.93 -12.74 13.20
N TYR A 346 13.79 -13.39 13.04
CA TYR A 346 13.54 -14.38 12.00
C TYR A 346 12.40 -13.94 11.11
N ILE A 347 12.53 -14.19 9.81
CA ILE A 347 11.50 -14.01 8.79
C ILE A 347 10.94 -15.36 8.36
N CYS A 348 9.62 -15.49 8.28
CA CYS A 348 8.95 -16.69 7.79
C CYS A 348 9.16 -16.80 6.27
N ALA A 349 9.84 -17.86 5.84
CA ALA A 349 10.11 -18.13 4.43
C ALA A 349 9.13 -19.15 3.84
N PHE A 350 8.61 -20.04 4.68
CA PHE A 350 7.65 -21.09 4.28
C PHE A 350 6.43 -21.08 5.19
N GLY A 351 5.25 -20.81 4.63
CA GLY A 351 4.03 -20.62 5.40
C GLY A 351 2.79 -20.36 4.55
N VAL A 352 1.74 -19.83 5.16
CA VAL A 352 0.55 -19.32 4.46
C VAL A 352 0.90 -18.01 3.77
N PHE A 353 0.61 -17.90 2.48
CA PHE A 353 0.78 -16.65 1.75
C PHE A 353 -0.22 -15.61 2.29
N PRO A 354 0.22 -14.38 2.64
CA PRO A 354 -0.67 -13.33 3.15
C PRO A 354 -1.72 -12.86 2.12
#